data_AF-A0A8J8PH22-F1
#
_entry.id   AF-A0A8J8PH22-F1
#
_cell.length_a   1.000
_cell.length_b   1.000
_cell.length_c   1.000
_cell.angle_alpha   90.00
_cell.angle_beta   90.00
_cell.angle_gamma   90.00
#
_symmetry.space_group_name_H-M   'P 1'
#
loop_
_entity.id
_entity.type
_entity.pdbx_description
1 polymer ?
#
loop_
_entity_poly.entity_id
_entity_poly.type
_entity_poly.pdbx_seq_one_letter_code
_entity_poly.pdbx_strand_id
1 'polypeptide(L)'
;MSKCTRVSAGGRSYCIPTENSIVPDDMLVARLLSAGRAGNDTAKTSVKIIKRPFTAEKIAGWWDNPGSADLEDIDTADAKYITETGIGIVGTPSEIRQIKKAISGSFTKTEQKEMADAGTVFSVRDLPEGISAQYTGSRGVHFIICDPEHISENEPVVHESVHLLRMIDNGRKGLLKTKNRSRRSVFVAYEDLAAEEALTTAETIARFPGSPGLSYYTYIRGDPRKLVEDDRRKLKGGQKGKKALQAVEENWNSLNIRKLNLGYGTAEKSIKRGNKNDMQIKSISKRNKSKKKNRR
;
A
#
# COMPACT_ATOMS: atom_id res chain seq x y z
N MET A 1 -18.93 9.42 2.60
CA MET A 1 -19.15 7.96 2.41
C MET A 1 -19.82 7.77 1.07
N SER A 2 -19.22 6.98 0.17
CA SER A 2 -19.85 6.63 -1.10
C SER A 2 -21.19 5.93 -0.85
N LYS A 3 -22.24 6.37 -1.53
CA LYS A 3 -23.51 5.64 -1.53
C LYS A 3 -23.30 4.36 -2.32
N CYS A 4 -24.11 3.33 -2.08
CA CYS A 4 -24.13 2.18 -2.99
C CYS A 4 -25.50 2.03 -3.62
N THR A 5 -25.48 1.71 -4.91
CA THR A 5 -26.68 1.40 -5.69
C THR A 5 -26.81 -0.11 -5.75
N ARG A 6 -27.98 -0.63 -5.34
CA ARG A 6 -28.26 -2.06 -5.39
C ARG A 6 -28.76 -2.45 -6.77
N VAL A 7 -28.09 -3.38 -7.42
CA VAL A 7 -28.46 -3.90 -8.75
C VAL A 7 -28.43 -5.43 -8.74
N SER A 8 -29.08 -6.05 -9.72
CA SER A 8 -29.03 -7.51 -9.91
C SER A 8 -28.48 -7.86 -11.28
N ALA A 9 -27.53 -8.79 -11.32
CA ALA A 9 -26.91 -9.31 -12.54
C ALA A 9 -26.43 -10.74 -12.29
N GLY A 10 -26.48 -11.61 -13.31
CA GLY A 10 -25.99 -12.99 -13.20
C GLY A 10 -26.67 -13.82 -12.09
N GLY A 11 -27.91 -13.50 -11.73
CA GLY A 11 -28.63 -14.13 -10.62
C GLY A 11 -28.14 -13.73 -9.21
N ARG A 12 -27.29 -12.70 -9.10
CA ARG A 12 -26.76 -12.17 -7.83
C ARG A 12 -27.16 -10.72 -7.64
N SER A 13 -27.25 -10.28 -6.39
CA SER A 13 -27.43 -8.88 -6.04
C SER A 13 -26.09 -8.25 -5.64
N TYR A 14 -25.81 -7.08 -6.19
CA TYR A 14 -24.59 -6.30 -5.98
C TYR A 14 -24.94 -4.95 -5.34
N CYS A 15 -24.07 -4.48 -4.44
CA CYS A 15 -24.07 -3.10 -3.92
C CYS A 15 -22.86 -2.42 -4.56
N ILE A 16 -23.09 -1.72 -5.67
CA ILE A 16 -22.04 -1.07 -6.47
C ILE A 16 -21.82 0.35 -5.91
N PRO A 17 -20.58 0.74 -5.56
CA PRO A 17 -20.29 2.08 -5.07
C PRO A 17 -20.60 3.16 -6.12
N THR A 18 -21.28 4.23 -5.72
CA THR A 18 -21.62 5.36 -6.59
C THR A 18 -21.38 6.71 -5.93
N GLU A 19 -20.95 7.67 -6.74
CA GLU A 19 -20.83 9.09 -6.43
C GLU A 19 -21.64 9.85 -7.49
N ASN A 20 -22.64 10.63 -7.07
CA ASN A 20 -23.56 11.32 -7.98
C ASN A 20 -24.19 10.38 -9.04
N SER A 21 -24.57 9.16 -8.62
CA SER A 21 -25.16 8.10 -9.47
C SER A 21 -24.21 7.49 -10.51
N ILE A 22 -22.92 7.85 -10.49
CA ILE A 22 -21.88 7.29 -11.36
C ILE A 22 -20.94 6.44 -10.52
N VAL A 23 -20.49 5.32 -11.07
CA VAL A 23 -19.49 4.45 -10.45
C VAL A 23 -18.11 5.09 -10.66
N PRO A 24 -17.36 5.40 -9.59
CA PRO A 24 -16.05 6.03 -9.72
C PRO A 24 -15.03 5.12 -10.43
N ASP A 25 -14.14 5.72 -11.22
CA ASP A 25 -13.18 4.99 -12.07
C ASP A 25 -12.23 4.08 -11.27
N ASP A 26 -11.81 4.47 -10.08
CA ASP A 26 -10.96 3.65 -9.20
C ASP A 26 -11.68 2.38 -8.72
N MET A 27 -12.99 2.42 -8.54
CA MET A 27 -13.82 1.26 -8.18
C MET A 27 -13.97 0.32 -9.38
N LEU A 28 -14.04 0.85 -10.59
CA LEU A 28 -14.01 0.06 -11.83
C LEU A 28 -12.66 -0.63 -11.99
N VAL A 29 -11.56 0.11 -11.89
CA VAL A 29 -10.19 -0.45 -11.98
C VAL A 29 -9.97 -1.51 -10.90
N ALA A 30 -10.38 -1.23 -9.65
CA ALA A 30 -10.35 -2.20 -8.56
C ALA A 30 -11.13 -3.48 -8.88
N ARG A 31 -12.34 -3.35 -9.43
CA ARG A 31 -13.18 -4.50 -9.80
C ARG A 31 -12.50 -5.33 -10.88
N LEU A 32 -11.97 -4.70 -11.91
CA LEU A 32 -11.25 -5.36 -13.00
C LEU A 32 -10.02 -6.15 -12.49
N LEU A 33 -9.21 -5.52 -11.63
CA LEU A 33 -8.05 -6.17 -11.02
C LEU A 33 -8.48 -7.36 -10.15
N SER A 34 -9.52 -7.20 -9.32
CA SER A 34 -10.03 -8.28 -8.46
C SER A 34 -10.55 -9.50 -9.21
N ALA A 35 -11.00 -9.32 -10.46
CA ALA A 35 -11.48 -10.40 -11.31
C ALA A 35 -10.34 -11.18 -11.99
N GLY A 36 -9.08 -10.74 -11.85
CA GLY A 36 -7.91 -11.39 -12.45
C GLY A 36 -7.81 -11.24 -13.97
N ARG A 37 -8.52 -10.27 -14.57
CA ARG A 37 -8.62 -10.11 -16.04
C ARG A 37 -7.84 -8.94 -16.63
N ALA A 38 -7.28 -8.06 -15.81
CA ALA A 38 -6.61 -6.84 -16.27
C ALA A 38 -5.47 -7.04 -17.29
N GLY A 39 -4.85 -8.24 -17.36
CA GLY A 39 -3.84 -8.57 -18.37
C GLY A 39 -4.32 -9.45 -19.54
N ASN A 40 -5.50 -10.07 -19.44
CA ASN A 40 -6.03 -10.96 -20.48
C ASN A 40 -7.10 -10.28 -21.35
N ASP A 41 -7.88 -9.34 -20.80
CA ASP A 41 -8.88 -8.54 -21.56
C ASP A 41 -8.24 -7.37 -22.32
N THR A 42 -7.24 -6.70 -21.73
CA THR A 42 -6.62 -5.49 -22.34
C THR A 42 -5.88 -5.78 -23.65
N ALA A 43 -5.57 -7.05 -23.95
CA ALA A 43 -4.91 -7.47 -25.19
C ALA A 43 -5.87 -7.73 -26.36
N LYS A 44 -7.19 -7.82 -26.12
CA LYS A 44 -8.21 -8.07 -27.15
C LYS A 44 -9.48 -7.30 -26.82
N THR A 45 -9.72 -6.22 -27.56
CA THR A 45 -10.94 -5.43 -27.42
C THR A 45 -12.18 -6.30 -27.61
N SER A 46 -13.10 -6.25 -26.65
CA SER A 46 -14.41 -6.86 -26.78
C SER A 46 -15.18 -6.22 -27.93
N VAL A 47 -16.04 -6.99 -28.60
CA VAL A 47 -16.97 -6.45 -29.62
C VAL A 47 -17.94 -5.43 -29.00
N LYS A 48 -18.17 -5.52 -27.68
CA LYS A 48 -19.09 -4.66 -26.95
C LYS A 48 -18.33 -3.71 -26.04
N ILE A 49 -18.38 -2.41 -26.35
CA ILE A 49 -17.84 -1.34 -25.50
C ILE A 49 -19.01 -0.58 -24.86
N ILE A 50 -19.03 -0.53 -23.54
CA ILE A 50 -19.94 0.31 -22.75
C ILE A 50 -19.31 1.70 -22.63
N LYS A 51 -20.01 2.71 -23.12
CA LYS A 51 -19.57 4.11 -23.06
C LYS A 51 -19.93 4.78 -21.73
N ARG A 52 -19.31 5.92 -21.41
CA ARG A 52 -19.70 6.76 -20.26
C ARG A 52 -21.12 7.36 -20.41
N PRO A 53 -21.78 7.83 -19.33
CA PRO A 53 -21.42 7.65 -17.93
C PRO A 53 -21.68 6.21 -17.46
N PHE A 54 -20.90 5.76 -16.48
CA PHE A 54 -21.00 4.41 -15.90
C PHE A 54 -21.97 4.41 -14.70
N THR A 55 -23.26 4.28 -14.95
CA THR A 55 -24.22 4.04 -13.86
C THR A 55 -24.19 2.58 -13.42
N ALA A 56 -24.55 2.31 -12.16
CA ALA A 56 -24.55 0.95 -11.62
C ALA A 56 -25.41 -0.03 -12.43
N GLU A 57 -26.57 0.42 -12.90
CA GLU A 57 -27.49 -0.37 -13.73
C GLU A 57 -26.87 -0.69 -15.09
N LYS A 58 -26.22 0.29 -15.72
CA LYS A 58 -25.62 0.15 -17.05
C LYS A 58 -24.47 -0.84 -17.04
N ILE A 59 -23.67 -0.84 -15.98
CA ILE A 59 -22.49 -1.72 -15.86
C ILE A 59 -22.77 -3.00 -15.08
N ALA A 60 -23.99 -3.29 -14.63
CA ALA A 60 -24.26 -4.41 -13.72
C ALA A 60 -23.77 -5.75 -14.28
N GLY A 61 -23.96 -6.00 -15.58
CA GLY A 61 -23.46 -7.20 -16.25
C GLY A 61 -21.92 -7.28 -16.31
N TRP A 62 -21.26 -6.15 -16.60
CA TRP A 62 -19.80 -6.05 -16.54
C TRP A 62 -19.30 -6.23 -15.10
N TRP A 63 -20.00 -5.67 -14.12
CA TRP A 63 -19.62 -5.79 -12.71
C TRP A 63 -19.68 -7.25 -12.23
N ASP A 64 -20.68 -8.02 -12.67
CA ASP A 64 -20.74 -9.47 -12.45
C ASP A 64 -19.57 -10.19 -13.12
N ASN A 65 -19.33 -9.90 -14.40
CA ASN A 65 -18.33 -10.53 -15.24
C ASN A 65 -17.59 -9.49 -16.11
N PRO A 66 -16.40 -8.98 -15.69
CA PRO A 66 -15.72 -7.92 -16.40
C PRO A 66 -15.44 -8.22 -17.87
N GLY A 67 -14.99 -9.42 -18.25
CA GLY A 67 -14.79 -9.73 -19.68
C GLY A 67 -16.07 -10.12 -20.43
N SER A 68 -17.22 -9.54 -20.07
CA SER A 68 -18.45 -9.61 -20.87
C SER A 68 -18.59 -8.42 -21.84
N ALA A 69 -17.85 -7.34 -21.59
CA ALA A 69 -17.79 -6.11 -22.37
C ALA A 69 -16.55 -5.33 -21.95
N ASP A 70 -16.10 -4.37 -22.75
CA ASP A 70 -15.12 -3.38 -22.29
C ASP A 70 -15.87 -2.13 -21.81
N LEU A 71 -15.31 -1.43 -20.83
CA LEU A 71 -15.62 -0.08 -20.45
C LEU A 71 -14.63 0.88 -21.11
N GLU A 72 -15.18 1.86 -21.81
CA GLU A 72 -14.42 2.97 -22.41
C GLU A 72 -13.40 3.57 -21.42
N ASP A 73 -12.13 3.65 -21.84
CA ASP A 73 -10.96 4.14 -21.09
C ASP A 73 -10.51 3.32 -19.85
N ILE A 74 -11.20 2.23 -19.48
CA ILE A 74 -10.85 1.42 -18.29
C ILE A 74 -10.12 0.12 -18.66
N ASP A 75 -10.69 -0.69 -19.55
CA ASP A 75 -10.17 -2.01 -19.97
C ASP A 75 -10.11 -2.19 -21.50
N THR A 76 -10.19 -1.09 -22.25
CA THR A 76 -9.87 -1.06 -23.69
C THR A 76 -8.36 -1.06 -23.94
N ALA A 77 -7.93 -1.33 -25.17
CA ALA A 77 -6.51 -1.34 -25.56
C ALA A 77 -5.76 -0.01 -25.26
N ASP A 78 -6.47 1.11 -25.27
CA ASP A 78 -5.93 2.45 -24.97
C ASP A 78 -6.02 2.84 -23.48
N ALA A 79 -6.39 1.89 -22.61
CA ALA A 79 -6.58 2.14 -21.18
C ALA A 79 -5.30 2.70 -20.51
N LYS A 80 -5.46 3.83 -19.80
CA LYS A 80 -4.34 4.58 -19.21
C LYS A 80 -4.10 4.27 -17.75
N TYR A 81 -5.08 3.64 -17.09
CA TYR A 81 -5.10 3.46 -15.65
C TYR A 81 -4.31 2.26 -15.16
N ILE A 82 -3.88 1.34 -16.02
CA ILE A 82 -3.16 0.14 -15.60
C ILE A 82 -1.70 0.24 -16.07
N THR A 83 -0.75 0.04 -15.18
CA THR A 83 0.67 0.01 -15.54
C THR A 83 1.01 -1.29 -16.27
N GLU A 84 2.16 -1.33 -16.94
CA GLU A 84 2.72 -2.56 -17.53
C GLU A 84 2.88 -3.70 -16.51
N THR A 85 3.05 -3.37 -15.23
CA THR A 85 3.17 -4.36 -14.15
C THR A 85 1.82 -4.83 -13.60
N GLY A 86 0.71 -4.18 -13.97
CA GLY A 86 -0.64 -4.49 -13.52
C GLY A 86 -1.14 -3.68 -12.32
N ILE A 87 -0.49 -2.56 -11.97
CA ILE A 87 -0.94 -1.66 -10.89
C ILE A 87 -1.99 -0.70 -11.46
N GLY A 88 -3.12 -0.52 -10.76
CA GLY A 88 -4.11 0.51 -11.09
C GLY A 88 -3.69 1.89 -10.59
N ILE A 89 -3.86 2.94 -11.40
CA ILE A 89 -3.58 4.34 -11.06
C ILE A 89 -4.65 5.21 -11.70
N VAL A 90 -5.49 5.84 -10.89
CA VAL A 90 -6.58 6.72 -11.33
C VAL A 90 -6.31 8.15 -10.87
N GLY A 91 -6.29 9.08 -11.81
CA GLY A 91 -6.03 10.50 -11.62
C GLY A 91 -5.87 11.22 -12.96
N THR A 92 -5.49 12.50 -12.93
CA THR A 92 -5.14 13.25 -14.14
C THR A 92 -3.90 12.66 -14.82
N PRO A 93 -3.66 12.92 -16.12
CA PRO A 93 -2.44 12.46 -16.78
C PRO A 93 -1.14 12.90 -16.08
N SER A 94 -1.14 14.06 -15.42
CA SER A 94 0.01 14.55 -14.65
C SER A 94 0.21 13.76 -13.37
N GLU A 95 -0.85 13.52 -12.61
CA GLU A 95 -0.81 12.69 -11.39
C GLU A 95 -0.38 11.27 -11.68
N ILE A 96 -0.95 10.64 -12.72
CA ILE A 96 -0.56 9.29 -13.15
C ILE A 96 0.93 9.22 -13.43
N ARG A 97 1.50 10.21 -14.12
CA ARG A 97 2.95 10.28 -14.38
C ARG A 97 3.76 10.41 -13.09
N GLN A 98 3.30 11.21 -12.13
CA GLN A 98 3.98 11.40 -10.85
C GLN A 98 3.99 10.11 -10.03
N ILE A 99 2.85 9.43 -9.90
CA ILE A 99 2.77 8.12 -9.24
C ILE A 99 3.66 7.09 -9.95
N LYS A 100 3.60 7.00 -11.28
CA LYS A 100 4.48 6.10 -12.06
C LYS A 100 5.96 6.41 -11.80
N LYS A 101 6.35 7.69 -11.70
CA LYS A 101 7.72 8.12 -11.39
C LYS A 101 8.12 7.72 -9.96
N ALA A 102 7.26 7.95 -8.96
CA ALA A 102 7.51 7.53 -7.58
C ALA A 102 7.72 6.02 -7.48
N ILE A 103 6.81 5.24 -8.07
CA ILE A 103 6.84 3.78 -8.00
C ILE A 103 8.06 3.21 -8.74
N SER A 104 8.29 3.61 -9.98
CA SER A 104 9.46 3.16 -10.75
C SER A 104 10.77 3.66 -10.16
N GLY A 105 10.77 4.82 -9.51
CA GLY A 105 11.92 5.46 -8.87
C GLY A 105 12.32 4.86 -7.53
N SER A 106 11.42 4.17 -6.83
CA SER A 106 11.68 3.65 -5.46
C SER A 106 11.47 2.14 -5.27
N PHE A 107 10.88 1.44 -6.26
CA PHE A 107 10.62 -0.01 -6.18
C PHE A 107 11.16 -0.75 -7.39
N THR A 108 11.61 -1.99 -7.16
CA THR A 108 12.03 -2.92 -8.22
C THR A 108 10.83 -3.40 -9.03
N LYS A 109 11.06 -3.92 -10.24
CA LYS A 109 9.98 -4.53 -11.04
C LYS A 109 9.32 -5.71 -10.34
N THR A 110 10.07 -6.48 -9.54
CA THR A 110 9.53 -7.56 -8.70
C THR A 110 8.57 -7.03 -7.65
N GLU A 111 8.97 -6.01 -6.88
CA GLU A 111 8.08 -5.38 -5.88
C GLU A 111 6.85 -4.74 -6.55
N GLN A 112 7.00 -4.14 -7.73
CA GLN A 112 5.86 -3.64 -8.51
C GLN A 112 4.90 -4.74 -8.93
N LYS A 113 5.43 -5.92 -9.30
CA LYS A 113 4.61 -7.09 -9.62
C LYS A 113 3.89 -7.63 -8.39
N GLU A 114 4.56 -7.68 -7.24
CA GLU A 114 3.94 -8.08 -5.97
C GLU A 114 2.80 -7.13 -5.58
N MET A 115 2.98 -5.81 -5.72
CA MET A 115 1.91 -4.83 -5.52
C MET A 115 0.75 -5.06 -6.50
N ALA A 116 1.03 -5.33 -7.77
CA ALA A 116 0.00 -5.63 -8.76
C ALA A 116 -0.78 -6.92 -8.44
N ASP A 117 -0.07 -7.98 -8.05
CA ASP A 117 -0.67 -9.28 -7.69
C ASP A 117 -1.54 -9.19 -6.42
N ALA A 118 -1.26 -8.22 -5.56
CA ALA A 118 -2.09 -7.90 -4.42
C ALA A 118 -3.32 -7.03 -4.77
N GLY A 119 -3.51 -6.65 -6.05
CA GLY A 119 -4.64 -5.84 -6.50
C GLY A 119 -4.54 -4.38 -6.08
N THR A 120 -3.36 -3.76 -6.23
CA THR A 120 -3.13 -2.37 -5.81
C THR A 120 -3.71 -1.36 -6.79
N VAL A 121 -4.43 -0.37 -6.25
CA VAL A 121 -4.98 0.79 -6.95
C VAL A 121 -4.54 2.06 -6.25
N PHE A 122 -3.86 2.94 -6.96
CA PHE A 122 -3.67 4.33 -6.55
C PHE A 122 -4.85 5.16 -7.02
N SER A 123 -5.43 5.98 -6.14
CA SER A 123 -6.50 6.92 -6.48
C SER A 123 -6.11 8.31 -6.01
N VAL A 124 -6.17 9.31 -6.88
CA VAL A 124 -5.95 10.71 -6.49
C VAL A 124 -7.28 11.38 -6.21
N ARG A 125 -7.48 11.81 -4.96
CA ARG A 125 -8.71 12.43 -4.45
C ARG A 125 -8.40 13.30 -3.25
N ASP A 126 -9.22 14.31 -3.02
CA ASP A 126 -9.12 15.17 -1.84
C ASP A 126 -9.20 14.34 -0.55
N LEU A 127 -8.24 14.58 0.34
CA LEU A 127 -8.21 14.02 1.67
C LEU A 127 -8.50 15.10 2.73
N PRO A 128 -8.86 14.71 3.97
CA PRO A 128 -8.98 15.67 5.05
C PRO A 128 -7.67 16.43 5.25
N GLU A 129 -7.77 17.69 5.67
CA GLU A 129 -6.63 18.57 5.91
C GLU A 129 -5.55 17.88 6.77
N GLY A 130 -4.30 17.97 6.33
CA GLY A 130 -3.14 17.38 7.00
C GLY A 130 -2.88 15.90 6.69
N ILE A 131 -3.64 15.28 5.78
CA ILE A 131 -3.40 13.91 5.30
C ILE A 131 -2.94 13.94 3.84
N SER A 132 -1.67 13.64 3.60
CA SER A 132 -1.08 13.63 2.25
C SER A 132 -1.36 12.36 1.46
N ALA A 133 -1.53 11.23 2.14
CA ALA A 133 -1.97 9.97 1.58
C ALA A 133 -2.58 9.08 2.67
N GLN A 134 -3.41 8.13 2.26
CA GLN A 134 -3.95 7.11 3.16
C GLN A 134 -4.08 5.77 2.44
N TYR A 135 -3.78 4.71 3.16
CA TYR A 135 -4.11 3.36 2.72
C TYR A 135 -5.50 2.93 3.18
N THR A 136 -6.26 2.27 2.30
CA THR A 136 -7.46 1.51 2.66
C THR A 136 -7.53 0.18 1.90
N GLY A 137 -7.80 -0.91 2.60
CA GLY A 137 -7.82 -2.26 2.03
C GLY A 137 -9.20 -2.91 2.18
N SER A 138 -9.67 -3.59 1.13
CA SER A 138 -10.87 -4.42 1.22
C SER A 138 -10.87 -5.54 0.20
N ARG A 139 -11.22 -6.76 0.65
CA ARG A 139 -11.57 -7.91 -0.21
C ARG A 139 -10.62 -8.20 -1.39
N GLY A 140 -9.30 -8.14 -1.16
CA GLY A 140 -8.30 -8.49 -2.18
C GLY A 140 -7.94 -7.35 -3.13
N VAL A 141 -8.34 -6.12 -2.82
CA VAL A 141 -7.87 -4.88 -3.45
C VAL A 141 -7.29 -3.98 -2.38
N HIS A 142 -6.21 -3.28 -2.72
CA HIS A 142 -5.52 -2.34 -1.87
C HIS A 142 -5.55 -0.95 -2.50
N PHE A 143 -6.28 -0.02 -1.88
CA PHE A 143 -6.30 1.37 -2.30
C PHE A 143 -5.24 2.17 -1.55
N ILE A 144 -4.43 2.91 -2.31
CA ILE A 144 -3.60 3.98 -1.79
C ILE A 144 -4.19 5.28 -2.34
N ILE A 145 -4.85 6.04 -1.49
CA ILE A 145 -5.47 7.30 -1.86
C ILE A 145 -4.45 8.40 -1.58
N CYS A 146 -4.11 9.19 -2.61
CA CYS A 146 -3.18 10.29 -2.49
C CYS A 146 -3.91 11.61 -2.65
N ASP A 147 -3.55 12.57 -1.81
CA ASP A 147 -4.07 13.92 -1.95
C ASP A 147 -3.44 14.61 -3.18
N PRO A 148 -4.23 15.29 -4.03
CA PRO A 148 -3.72 15.96 -5.22
C PRO A 148 -2.70 17.06 -4.91
N GLU A 149 -2.79 17.74 -3.76
CA GLU A 149 -1.86 18.82 -3.38
C GLU A 149 -0.46 18.28 -3.08
N HIS A 150 -0.38 17.04 -2.57
CA HIS A 150 0.86 16.41 -2.12
C HIS A 150 1.45 15.41 -3.12
N ILE A 151 0.78 15.14 -4.25
CA ILE A 151 1.24 14.12 -5.20
C ILE A 151 2.62 14.43 -5.80
N SER A 152 2.96 15.71 -5.91
CA SER A 152 4.24 16.17 -6.46
C SER A 152 5.44 15.88 -5.57
N GLU A 153 5.20 15.67 -4.28
CA GLU A 153 6.23 15.32 -3.31
C GLU A 153 6.74 13.89 -3.53
N ASN A 154 5.92 13.00 -4.11
CA ASN A 154 6.16 11.57 -4.34
C ASN A 154 6.44 10.73 -3.09
N GLU A 155 6.93 11.32 -2.00
CA GLU A 155 7.22 10.65 -0.73
C GLU A 155 5.98 9.98 -0.12
N PRO A 156 4.78 10.59 -0.08
CA PRO A 156 3.59 9.93 0.44
C PRO A 156 3.23 8.65 -0.34
N VAL A 157 3.40 8.66 -1.67
CA VAL A 157 3.20 7.48 -2.52
C VAL A 157 4.16 6.36 -2.12
N VAL A 158 5.43 6.69 -1.86
CA VAL A 158 6.44 5.72 -1.44
C VAL A 158 6.13 5.20 -0.03
N HIS A 159 5.74 6.06 0.90
CA HIS A 159 5.42 5.69 2.28
C HIS A 159 4.27 4.68 2.36
N GLU A 160 3.15 4.96 1.71
CA GLU A 160 2.01 4.03 1.69
C GLU A 160 2.31 2.73 0.92
N SER A 161 3.13 2.80 -0.13
CA SER A 161 3.61 1.61 -0.84
C SER A 161 4.52 0.74 0.04
N VAL A 162 5.32 1.35 0.92
CA VAL A 162 6.12 0.61 1.91
C VAL A 162 5.22 -0.08 2.92
N HIS A 163 4.18 0.58 3.44
CA HIS A 163 3.19 -0.07 4.31
C HIS A 163 2.58 -1.31 3.64
N LEU A 164 2.16 -1.17 2.38
CA LEU A 164 1.62 -2.29 1.61
C LEU A 164 2.64 -3.43 1.50
N LEU A 165 3.87 -3.17 1.03
CA LEU A 165 4.89 -4.21 0.88
C LEU A 165 5.24 -4.89 2.21
N ARG A 166 5.33 -4.12 3.31
CA ARG A 166 5.53 -4.68 4.65
C ARG A 166 4.43 -5.68 5.04
N MET A 167 3.23 -5.51 4.52
CA MET A 167 2.07 -6.38 4.74
C MET A 167 2.02 -7.60 3.81
N ILE A 168 2.36 -7.44 2.52
CA ILE A 168 2.18 -8.50 1.51
C ILE A 168 3.43 -9.34 1.22
N ASP A 169 4.63 -8.79 1.43
CA ASP A 169 5.89 -9.51 1.19
C ASP A 169 6.18 -10.47 2.35
N ASN A 170 5.83 -11.75 2.13
CA ASN A 170 6.05 -12.83 3.09
C ASN A 170 7.55 -13.16 3.31
N GLY A 171 8.45 -12.63 2.46
CA GLY A 171 9.89 -12.78 2.59
C GLY A 171 10.47 -11.95 3.74
N ARG A 172 9.78 -10.89 4.18
CA ARG A 172 10.20 -10.01 5.27
C ARG A 172 10.22 -10.73 6.62
N LYS A 173 11.28 -10.48 7.38
CA LYS A 173 11.52 -11.11 8.68
C LYS A 173 12.01 -10.08 9.69
N GLY A 174 11.92 -10.43 10.98
CA GLY A 174 12.44 -9.62 12.06
C GLY A 174 11.89 -8.20 12.03
N LEU A 175 12.80 -7.22 12.02
CA LEU A 175 12.51 -5.80 12.02
C LEU A 175 11.68 -5.35 10.80
N LEU A 176 11.90 -5.97 9.64
CA LEU A 176 11.26 -5.58 8.38
C LEU A 176 9.84 -6.12 8.23
N LYS A 177 9.43 -7.05 9.10
CA LYS A 177 8.09 -7.62 9.08
C LYS A 177 7.12 -6.68 9.79
N THR A 178 5.98 -6.41 9.15
CA THR A 178 4.91 -5.66 9.81
C THR A 178 4.43 -6.36 11.08
N LYS A 179 4.04 -5.58 12.10
CA LYS A 179 3.38 -6.11 13.30
C LYS A 179 1.87 -6.28 13.14
N ASN A 180 1.38 -5.95 11.96
CA ASN A 180 -0.01 -6.05 11.60
C ASN A 180 -0.51 -7.50 11.70
N ARG A 181 -1.68 -7.67 12.31
CA ARG A 181 -2.35 -8.96 12.48
C ARG A 181 -3.42 -9.21 11.43
N SER A 182 -3.77 -8.19 10.65
CA SER A 182 -4.78 -8.20 9.60
C SER A 182 -4.11 -8.12 8.24
N ARG A 183 -4.58 -8.93 7.28
CA ARG A 183 -4.21 -8.79 5.86
C ARG A 183 -5.10 -7.79 5.12
N ARG A 184 -6.04 -7.15 5.81
CA ARG A 184 -7.08 -6.29 5.22
C ARG A 184 -6.95 -4.82 5.59
N SER A 185 -6.08 -4.47 6.52
CA SER A 185 -5.92 -3.10 7.02
C SER A 185 -4.49 -2.93 7.46
N VAL A 186 -3.82 -1.81 7.17
CA VAL A 186 -2.45 -1.52 7.67
C VAL A 186 -2.38 -1.25 9.18
N PHE A 187 -3.54 -1.13 9.84
CA PHE A 187 -3.61 -0.85 11.27
C PHE A 187 -2.91 -1.91 12.13
N VAL A 188 -1.99 -1.42 12.95
CA VAL A 188 -1.36 -2.18 14.03
C VAL A 188 -2.02 -1.81 15.36
N ALA A 189 -1.75 -2.57 16.41
CA ALA A 189 -2.15 -2.17 17.76
C ALA A 189 -1.55 -0.79 18.10
N TYR A 190 -2.27 0.06 18.83
CA TYR A 190 -1.82 1.42 19.16
C TYR A 190 -0.40 1.48 19.74
N GLU A 191 -0.08 0.50 20.58
CA GLU A 191 1.21 0.31 21.23
C GLU A 191 2.36 -0.09 20.28
N ASP A 192 2.04 -0.45 19.04
CA ASP A 192 2.98 -0.79 17.97
C ASP A 192 3.00 0.24 16.83
N LEU A 193 2.10 1.24 16.85
CA LEU A 193 1.95 2.26 15.80
C LEU A 193 3.26 3.03 15.58
N ALA A 194 3.88 3.53 16.64
CA ALA A 194 5.15 4.25 16.52
C ALA A 194 6.26 3.39 15.89
N ALA A 195 6.27 2.07 16.14
CA ALA A 195 7.25 1.18 15.51
C ALA A 195 6.94 0.95 14.03
N GLU A 196 5.66 0.76 13.68
CA GLU A 196 5.27 0.58 12.28
C GLU A 196 5.56 1.82 11.45
N GLU A 197 5.21 3.01 11.94
CA GLU A 197 5.52 4.27 11.25
C GLU A 197 7.03 4.50 11.17
N ALA A 198 7.77 4.34 12.26
CA ALA A 198 9.21 4.59 12.25
C ALA A 198 9.97 3.67 11.28
N LEU A 199 9.54 2.41 11.18
CA LEU A 199 10.13 1.44 10.24
C LEU A 199 9.72 1.72 8.80
N THR A 200 8.48 2.12 8.58
CA THR A 200 7.98 2.53 7.26
C THR A 200 8.75 3.76 6.81
N THR A 201 8.83 4.81 7.63
CA THR A 201 9.61 6.03 7.35
C THR A 201 11.09 5.74 7.11
N ALA A 202 11.73 4.85 7.89
CA ALA A 202 13.12 4.47 7.65
C ALA A 202 13.30 3.83 6.27
N GLU A 203 12.40 2.93 5.87
CA GLU A 203 12.44 2.32 4.55
C GLU A 203 12.07 3.31 3.43
N THR A 204 11.10 4.20 3.65
CA THR A 204 10.78 5.31 2.73
C THR A 204 12.01 6.16 2.47
N ILE A 205 12.75 6.57 3.50
CA ILE A 205 13.98 7.37 3.35
C ILE A 205 15.07 6.59 2.62
N ALA A 206 15.23 5.30 2.91
CA ALA A 206 16.19 4.45 2.19
C ALA A 206 15.84 4.35 0.69
N ARG A 207 14.54 4.34 0.35
CA ARG A 207 14.04 4.22 -1.02
C ARG A 207 13.93 5.53 -1.79
N PHE A 208 13.69 6.63 -1.10
CA PHE A 208 13.29 7.87 -1.73
C PHE A 208 14.50 8.74 -2.09
N PRO A 209 14.73 9.02 -3.40
CA PRO A 209 15.87 9.82 -3.82
C PRO A 209 15.69 11.32 -3.56
N GLY A 210 14.47 11.82 -3.31
CA GLY A 210 14.21 13.23 -3.02
C GLY A 210 14.40 13.60 -1.54
N SER A 211 14.12 14.85 -1.19
CA SER A 211 14.16 15.32 0.21
C SER A 211 13.02 14.68 1.02
N PRO A 212 13.32 13.93 2.09
CA PRO A 212 12.29 13.26 2.89
C PRO A 212 11.46 14.28 3.67
N GLY A 213 10.19 13.93 3.90
CA GLY A 213 9.28 14.72 4.72
C GLY A 213 9.73 14.80 6.19
N LEU A 214 9.28 15.85 6.88
CA LEU A 214 9.62 16.10 8.29
C LEU A 214 8.57 15.57 9.27
N SER A 215 7.40 15.14 8.79
CA SER A 215 6.19 14.89 9.59
C SER A 215 6.46 14.06 10.84
N TYR A 216 7.02 12.87 10.71
CA TYR A 216 7.32 12.00 11.86
C TYR A 216 8.46 12.51 12.74
N TYR A 217 9.40 13.28 12.20
CA TYR A 217 10.51 13.83 12.96
C TYR A 217 10.10 14.99 13.86
N THR A 218 8.96 15.65 13.59
CA THR A 218 8.39 16.66 14.51
C THR A 218 8.01 16.10 15.88
N TYR A 219 7.76 14.78 15.96
CA TYR A 219 7.47 14.06 17.21
C TYR A 219 8.72 13.58 17.95
N ILE A 220 9.92 13.96 17.49
CA ILE A 220 11.20 13.56 18.07
C ILE A 220 11.89 14.81 18.63
N ARG A 221 12.38 14.73 19.86
CA ARG A 221 13.13 15.82 20.48
C ARG A 221 14.40 16.14 19.67
N GLY A 222 14.51 17.37 19.20
CA GLY A 222 15.63 17.88 18.42
C GLY A 222 15.14 18.76 17.27
N ASP A 223 16.06 19.13 16.38
CA ASP A 223 15.73 19.80 15.12
C ASP A 223 15.32 18.74 14.08
N PRO A 224 14.04 18.70 13.63
CA PRO A 224 13.55 17.67 12.72
C PRO A 224 14.34 17.59 11.42
N ARG A 225 14.83 18.73 10.89
CA ARG A 225 15.62 18.76 9.66
C ARG A 225 16.96 18.05 9.83
N LYS A 226 17.68 18.36 10.91
CA LYS A 226 18.96 17.70 11.21
C LYS A 226 18.79 16.20 11.46
N LEU A 227 17.72 15.81 12.14
CA LEU A 227 17.44 14.40 12.44
C LEU A 227 17.16 13.59 11.16
N VAL A 228 16.33 14.11 10.26
CA VAL A 228 16.01 13.41 9.01
C VAL A 228 17.20 13.37 8.06
N GLU A 229 18.01 14.44 7.98
CA GLU A 229 19.21 14.49 7.15
C GLU A 229 20.28 13.50 7.64
N ASP A 230 20.45 13.38 8.95
CA ASP A 230 21.36 12.40 9.56
C ASP A 230 20.92 10.96 9.27
N ASP A 231 19.62 10.65 9.37
CA ASP A 231 19.09 9.34 9.01
C ASP A 231 19.21 9.05 7.52
N ARG A 232 18.89 10.04 6.67
CA ARG A 232 19.06 9.94 5.22
C ARG A 232 20.50 9.64 4.81
N ARG A 233 21.48 10.29 5.46
CA ARG A 233 22.91 10.04 5.22
C ARG A 233 23.31 8.61 5.55
N LYS A 234 22.84 8.07 6.67
CA LYS A 234 23.11 6.66 7.08
C LYS A 234 22.46 5.66 6.13
N LEU A 235 21.23 5.93 5.71
CA LEU A 235 20.44 5.06 4.86
C LEU A 235 20.81 5.13 3.37
N LYS A 236 21.63 6.11 2.97
CA LYS A 236 22.10 6.29 1.58
C LYS A 236 20.93 6.31 0.58
N GLY A 237 19.95 7.20 0.83
CA GLY A 237 18.66 7.26 0.13
C GLY A 237 18.72 7.08 -1.39
N GLY A 238 17.66 6.53 -1.96
CA GLY A 238 17.57 6.15 -3.38
C GLY A 238 17.92 4.68 -3.67
N GLN A 239 18.00 3.83 -2.63
CA GLN A 239 18.14 2.38 -2.79
C GLN A 239 16.82 1.73 -3.23
N LYS A 240 16.87 0.49 -3.75
CA LYS A 240 15.68 -0.30 -4.10
C LYS A 240 15.83 -1.74 -3.63
N GLY A 241 14.70 -2.42 -3.46
CA GLY A 241 14.66 -3.85 -3.13
C GLY A 241 15.51 -4.20 -1.90
N LYS A 242 16.26 -5.29 -2.00
CA LYS A 242 17.11 -5.79 -0.90
C LYS A 242 18.10 -4.76 -0.36
N LYS A 243 18.62 -3.84 -1.18
CA LYS A 243 19.57 -2.82 -0.72
C LYS A 243 18.90 -1.82 0.24
N ALA A 244 17.66 -1.42 -0.06
CA ALA A 244 16.91 -0.53 0.83
C ALA A 244 16.59 -1.22 2.16
N LEU A 245 16.15 -2.48 2.09
CA LEU A 245 15.88 -3.30 3.27
C LEU A 245 17.12 -3.49 4.15
N GLN A 246 18.24 -3.85 3.54
CA GLN A 246 19.52 -4.03 4.23
C GLN A 246 20.01 -2.74 4.88
N ALA A 247 19.88 -1.60 4.19
CA ALA A 247 20.25 -0.30 4.75
C ALA A 247 19.47 0.00 6.04
N VAL A 248 18.18 -0.31 6.09
CA VAL A 248 17.36 -0.16 7.30
C VAL A 248 17.81 -1.13 8.39
N GLU A 249 17.98 -2.41 8.09
CA GLU A 249 18.37 -3.42 9.09
C GLU A 249 19.73 -3.12 9.73
N GLU A 250 20.73 -2.75 8.92
CA GLU A 250 22.09 -2.47 9.39
C GLU A 250 22.17 -1.18 10.22
N ASN A 251 21.37 -0.16 9.85
CA ASN A 251 21.47 1.15 10.47
C ASN A 251 20.40 1.41 11.54
N TRP A 252 19.40 0.54 11.72
CA TRP A 252 18.27 0.79 12.63
C TRP A 252 18.68 1.31 14.02
N ASN A 253 19.74 0.74 14.59
CA ASN A 253 20.23 1.11 15.93
C ASN A 253 20.88 2.49 16.00
N SER A 254 21.24 3.10 14.87
CA SER A 254 21.81 4.44 14.79
C SER A 254 20.82 5.49 14.29
N LEU A 255 19.63 5.09 13.80
CA LEU A 255 18.63 6.02 13.29
C LEU A 255 17.98 6.84 14.42
N ASN A 256 17.63 8.09 14.11
CA ASN A 256 16.88 8.98 14.96
C ASN A 256 15.40 8.61 14.99
N ILE A 257 14.82 8.21 13.86
CA ILE A 257 13.40 7.84 13.72
C ILE A 257 12.97 6.72 14.68
N ARG A 258 13.89 5.88 15.16
CA ARG A 258 13.63 4.86 16.20
C ARG A 258 13.11 5.44 17.52
N LYS A 259 13.30 6.74 17.75
CA LYS A 259 12.85 7.48 18.94
C LYS A 259 11.42 8.01 18.80
N LEU A 260 10.79 7.84 17.63
CA LEU A 260 9.41 8.27 17.36
C LEU A 260 8.48 7.84 18.50
N ASN A 261 7.67 8.78 18.98
CA ASN A 261 6.68 8.56 20.02
C ASN A 261 5.35 9.22 19.61
N LEU A 262 4.33 8.40 19.39
CA LEU A 262 2.99 8.85 19.00
C LEU A 262 1.99 8.74 20.16
N GLY A 263 2.47 8.97 21.40
CA GLY A 263 1.65 8.98 22.62
C GLY A 263 1.48 7.64 23.33
N TYR A 264 1.68 6.51 22.64
CA TYR A 264 1.53 5.15 23.19
C TYR A 264 2.85 4.44 23.48
N GLY A 265 3.97 5.17 23.43
CA GLY A 265 5.32 4.65 23.62
C GLY A 265 6.22 4.88 22.41
N THR A 266 7.52 4.68 22.61
CA THR A 266 8.51 4.86 21.54
C THR A 266 8.59 3.64 20.64
N ALA A 267 8.93 3.84 19.35
CA ALA A 267 9.21 2.77 18.40
C ALA A 267 10.22 1.74 18.96
N GLU A 268 11.32 2.24 19.56
CA GLU A 268 12.33 1.39 20.20
C GLU A 268 11.76 0.49 21.30
N LYS A 269 10.90 1.02 22.19
CA LYS A 269 10.28 0.24 23.27
C LYS A 269 9.35 -0.84 22.70
N SER A 270 8.55 -0.47 21.71
CA SER A 270 7.65 -1.40 21.02
C SER A 270 8.40 -2.57 20.37
N ILE A 271 9.52 -2.31 19.70
CA ILE A 271 10.36 -3.37 19.08
C ILE A 271 11.00 -4.25 20.15
N LYS A 272 11.58 -3.66 21.21
CA LYS A 272 12.17 -4.41 22.33
C LYS A 272 11.16 -5.36 22.99
N ARG A 273 9.90 -4.93 23.16
CA ARG A 273 8.82 -5.77 23.69
C ARG A 273 8.50 -6.94 22.77
N GLY A 274 8.39 -6.70 21.46
CA GLY A 274 8.17 -7.75 20.46
C GLY A 274 9.24 -8.85 20.52
N ASN A 275 10.51 -8.45 20.57
CA ASN A 275 11.63 -9.40 20.65
C ASN A 275 11.61 -10.24 21.93
N LYS A 276 11.24 -9.66 23.08
CA LYS A 276 11.10 -10.40 24.34
C LYS A 276 10.00 -11.46 24.27
N ASN A 277 8.85 -11.11 23.70
CA ASN A 277 7.72 -12.02 23.54
C ASN A 277 8.08 -13.19 22.61
N ASP A 278 8.74 -12.91 21.48
CA ASP A 278 9.19 -13.94 20.53
C ASP A 278 10.19 -14.93 21.16
N MET A 279 11.11 -14.44 22.00
CA MET A 279 12.04 -15.30 22.73
C MET A 279 11.32 -16.20 23.74
N GLN A 280 10.32 -15.69 24.46
CA GLN A 280 9.51 -16.48 25.37
C GLN A 280 8.67 -17.55 24.64
N ILE A 281 8.07 -17.22 23.50
CA ILE A 281 7.30 -18.19 22.69
C ILE A 281 8.21 -19.32 22.19
N LYS A 282 9.41 -18.98 21.69
CA LYS A 282 10.40 -19.97 21.23
C LYS A 282 10.87 -20.88 22.37
N SER A 283 11.04 -20.37 23.59
CA SER A 283 11.46 -21.19 24.74
C SER A 283 10.36 -22.15 25.19
N ILE A 284 9.09 -21.72 25.19
CA ILE A 284 7.93 -22.57 25.48
C ILE A 284 7.77 -23.67 24.41
N SER A 285 7.89 -23.32 23.13
CA SER A 285 7.82 -24.27 22.02
C SER A 285 8.91 -25.36 22.10
N LYS A 286 10.15 -24.99 22.44
CA LYS A 286 11.25 -25.94 22.65
C LYS A 286 10.99 -26.88 23.84
N ARG A 287 10.48 -26.36 24.97
CA ARG A 287 10.08 -27.18 26.14
C ARG A 287 8.97 -28.18 25.81
N ASN A 288 8.00 -27.79 24.99
CA ASN A 288 6.91 -28.69 24.60
C ASN A 288 7.37 -29.78 23.62
N LYS A 289 8.33 -29.48 22.73
CA LYS A 289 8.94 -30.48 21.85
C LYS A 289 9.82 -31.48 22.63
N SER A 290 10.59 -31.04 23.63
CA SER A 290 11.40 -31.95 24.45
C SER A 290 10.54 -32.87 25.32
N LYS A 291 9.45 -32.36 25.91
CA LYS A 291 8.48 -33.19 26.65
C LYS A 291 7.76 -34.23 25.78
N LYS A 292 7.54 -33.95 24.49
CA LYS A 292 6.97 -34.91 23.53
C LYS A 292 7.97 -35.99 23.09
N LYS A 293 9.28 -35.68 23.03
CA LYS A 293 10.34 -36.64 22.72
C LYS A 293 10.61 -37.61 23.88
N ASN A 294 10.48 -37.17 25.13
CA ASN A 294 10.67 -38.03 26.31
C ASN A 294 9.42 -38.85 26.69
N ARG A 295 8.38 -38.85 25.85
CA ARG A 295 7.12 -39.61 26.03
C ARG A 295 6.88 -40.64 24.94
N ARG A 296 7.86 -40.87 24.06
CA ARG A 296 7.91 -41.94 23.06
C ARG A 296 9.08 -42.84 23.42
#